data_AF-A0A0C9TK43-F1
#
_entry.id   AF-A0A0C9TK43-F1
#
_cell.length_a   1.000
_cell.length_b   1.000
_cell.length_c   1.000
_cell.angle_alpha   90.00
_cell.angle_beta   90.00
_cell.angle_gamma   90.00
#
_symmetry.space_group_name_H-M   'P 1'
#
loop_
_entity.id
_entity.type
_entity.pdbx_description
1 polymer ?
#
loop_
_entity_poly.entity_id
_entity_poly.type
_entity_poly.pdbx_seq_one_letter_code
_entity_poly.pdbx_strand_id
1 'polypeptide(L)'
;DQVKPRLLAMKADAQEGLGMLKTPVITSFRFPFSKIVSTYSGLGAFYVALSYLPTSISGVVFASARTVASAMGFQHSVIGAIQVGAVMHVFESLYTWYLCRRYVKSKFLTVAYVAATILIGVPIWSDLRKRVQEMRIKSVMKAE
;
A
#
# COMPACT_ATOMS: atom_id res chain seq x y z
N ASP A 1 6.42 -10.93 24.86
CA ASP A 1 5.25 -11.15 23.96
C ASP A 1 5.39 -10.72 22.51
N GLN A 2 6.18 -9.68 22.15
CA GLN A 2 6.30 -9.25 20.74
C GLN A 2 7.04 -10.22 19.80
N VAL A 3 7.80 -11.19 20.34
CA VAL A 3 8.61 -12.12 19.54
C VAL A 3 7.77 -13.24 18.92
N LYS A 4 6.72 -13.69 19.63
CA LYS A 4 5.84 -14.79 19.21
C LYS A 4 5.21 -14.59 17.82
N PRO A 5 4.57 -13.45 17.51
CA PRO A 5 4.00 -13.24 16.17
C PRO A 5 5.06 -13.22 15.06
N ARG A 6 6.28 -12.76 15.36
CA ARG A 6 7.39 -12.76 14.39
C ARG A 6 7.87 -14.17 14.08
N LEU A 7 8.01 -15.02 15.10
CA LEU A 7 8.39 -16.43 14.93
C LEU A 7 7.33 -17.21 14.15
N LEU A 8 6.05 -16.94 14.41
CA LEU A 8 4.96 -17.56 13.65
C LEU A 8 4.98 -17.14 12.16
N ALA A 9 5.32 -15.88 11.86
CA ALA A 9 5.48 -15.44 10.48
C ALA A 9 6.66 -16.13 9.79
N MET A 10 7.82 -16.24 10.47
CA MET A 10 8.99 -16.96 9.95
C MET A 10 8.70 -18.45 9.70
N LYS A 11 7.95 -19.10 10.58
CA LYS A 11 7.50 -20.48 10.40
C LYS A 11 6.55 -20.62 9.20
N ALA A 12 5.62 -19.68 9.03
CA ALA A 12 4.72 -19.66 7.88
C ALA A 12 5.49 -19.56 6.55
N ASP A 13 6.50 -18.68 6.49
CA ASP A 13 7.34 -18.51 5.30
C ASP A 13 8.11 -19.80 4.96
N ALA A 14 8.68 -20.47 5.98
CA ALA A 14 9.41 -21.73 5.79
C ALA A 14 8.50 -22.87 5.32
N GLN A 15 7.34 -23.04 5.96
CA GLN A 15 6.40 -24.12 5.61
C GLN A 15 5.72 -23.90 4.24
N GLU A 16 5.51 -22.65 3.81
CA GLU A 16 5.05 -22.34 2.45
C GLU A 16 6.14 -22.66 1.41
N GLY A 17 7.41 -22.30 1.69
CA GLY A 17 8.53 -22.64 0.81
C GLY A 17 8.75 -24.15 0.65
N LEU A 18 8.46 -24.92 1.70
CA LEU A 18 8.51 -26.39 1.68
C LEU A 18 7.23 -27.04 1.08
N GLY A 19 6.24 -26.25 0.67
CA GLY A 19 4.97 -26.76 0.13
C GLY A 19 4.09 -27.48 1.17
N MET A 20 4.39 -27.35 2.46
CA MET A 20 3.71 -28.03 3.55
C MET A 20 2.39 -27.35 3.95
N LEU A 21 2.15 -26.11 3.52
CA LEU A 21 0.93 -25.36 3.80
C LEU A 21 0.12 -25.08 2.54
N LYS A 22 -1.19 -25.32 2.64
CA LYS A 22 -2.15 -24.90 1.62
C LYS A 22 -2.18 -23.37 1.56
N THR A 23 -1.84 -22.80 0.39
CA THR A 23 -1.86 -21.35 0.17
C THR A 23 -3.21 -20.75 0.57
N PRO A 24 -3.25 -19.73 1.44
CA PRO A 24 -4.50 -19.14 1.87
C PRO A 24 -5.17 -18.40 0.70
N VAL A 25 -6.47 -18.64 0.53
CA VAL A 25 -7.27 -18.03 -0.53
C VAL A 25 -8.21 -16.99 0.07
N ILE A 26 -8.12 -15.76 -0.42
CA ILE A 26 -9.07 -14.69 -0.15
C ILE A 26 -10.25 -14.86 -1.10
N THR A 27 -11.44 -15.01 -0.53
CA THR A 27 -12.70 -15.29 -1.25
C THR A 27 -13.65 -14.11 -1.32
N SER A 28 -13.35 -13.01 -0.60
CA SER A 28 -14.21 -11.83 -0.56
C SER A 28 -13.42 -10.56 -0.78
N PHE A 29 -14.06 -9.59 -1.44
CA PHE A 29 -13.56 -8.23 -1.50
C PHE A 29 -13.95 -7.51 -0.19
N ARG A 30 -13.00 -6.79 0.39
CA ARG A 30 -13.26 -5.93 1.54
C ARG A 30 -12.58 -4.60 1.32
N PHE A 31 -13.40 -3.55 1.33
CA PHE A 31 -12.98 -2.17 1.21
C PHE A 31 -12.51 -1.64 2.58
N PRO A 32 -11.23 -1.20 2.71
CA PRO A 32 -10.65 -0.84 4.00
C PRO A 32 -10.91 0.63 4.35
N PHE A 33 -12.17 1.00 4.60
CA PHE A 33 -12.57 2.39 4.91
C PHE A 33 -11.73 3.02 6.03
N SER A 34 -11.48 2.31 7.13
CA SER A 34 -10.70 2.85 8.26
C SER A 34 -9.25 3.16 7.88
N LYS A 35 -8.60 2.31 7.07
CA LYS A 35 -7.25 2.59 6.59
C LYS A 35 -7.23 3.77 5.63
N ILE A 36 -8.20 3.84 4.72
CA ILE A 36 -8.32 4.95 3.77
C ILE A 36 -8.44 6.27 4.52
N VAL A 37 -9.40 6.35 5.45
CA VAL A 37 -9.60 7.54 6.28
C VAL A 37 -8.33 7.89 7.05
N SER A 38 -7.69 6.92 7.71
CA SER A 38 -6.46 7.15 8.47
C SER A 38 -5.28 7.61 7.60
N THR A 39 -5.11 7.05 6.40
CA THR A 39 -4.02 7.44 5.49
C THR A 39 -4.23 8.86 4.97
N TYR A 40 -5.42 9.19 4.48
CA TYR A 40 -5.67 10.51 3.93
C TYR A 40 -5.83 11.60 4.99
N SER A 41 -6.36 11.28 6.19
CA SER A 41 -6.35 12.21 7.31
C SER A 41 -4.93 12.48 7.80
N GLY A 42 -4.06 11.47 7.81
CA GLY A 42 -2.64 11.63 8.12
C GLY A 42 -1.92 12.51 7.09
N LEU A 43 -2.17 12.32 5.80
CA LEU A 43 -1.63 13.18 4.74
C LEU A 43 -2.15 14.62 4.85
N GLY A 44 -3.44 14.80 5.14
CA GLY A 44 -4.04 16.12 5.36
C GLY A 44 -3.44 16.83 6.58
N ALA A 45 -3.32 16.12 7.70
CA ALA A 45 -2.68 16.64 8.90
C ALA A 45 -1.21 17.00 8.67
N PHE A 46 -0.48 16.18 7.89
CA PHE A 46 0.88 16.50 7.48
C PHE A 46 0.94 17.77 6.61
N TYR A 47 0.05 17.91 5.64
CA TYR A 47 -0.05 19.12 4.81
C TYR A 47 -0.34 20.37 5.65
N VAL A 48 -1.25 20.29 6.62
CA VAL A 48 -1.54 21.38 7.56
C VAL A 48 -0.33 21.66 8.46
N ALA A 49 0.35 20.65 8.98
CA ALA A 49 1.56 20.84 9.78
C ALA A 49 2.66 21.57 8.99
N LEU A 50 2.77 21.31 7.68
CA LEU A 50 3.73 21.99 6.81
C LEU A 50 3.47 23.51 6.71
N SER A 51 2.24 23.99 6.87
CA SER A 51 1.96 25.44 6.87
C SER A 51 2.44 26.16 8.13
N TYR A 52 2.66 25.43 9.23
CA TYR A 52 3.16 25.98 10.49
C TYR A 52 4.69 25.86 10.65
N LEU A 53 5.39 25.31 9.65
CA LEU A 53 6.85 25.21 9.69
C LEU A 53 7.51 26.59 9.57
N PRO A 54 8.56 26.87 10.37
CA PRO A 54 9.39 28.06 10.18
C PRO A 54 9.90 28.18 8.73
N THR A 55 9.96 29.42 8.24
CA THR A 55 10.38 29.73 6.86
C THR A 55 11.80 29.26 6.54
N SER A 56 12.68 29.19 7.54
CA SER A 56 14.03 28.65 7.42
C SER A 56 14.04 27.15 7.08
N ILE A 57 13.13 26.38 7.66
CA ILE A 57 13.03 24.93 7.45
C ILE A 57 12.25 24.64 6.16
N SER A 58 11.14 25.35 5.93
CA SER A 58 10.34 25.15 4.72
C SER A 58 11.09 25.52 3.45
N GLY A 59 11.99 26.51 3.51
CA GLY A 59 12.88 26.86 2.40
C GLY A 59 13.78 25.70 1.97
N VAL A 60 14.32 24.93 2.92
CA VAL A 60 15.18 23.77 2.64
C VAL A 60 14.35 22.57 2.15
N VAL A 61 13.25 22.27 2.85
CA VAL A 61 12.39 21.10 2.53
C VAL A 61 11.78 21.20 1.13
N PHE A 62 11.38 22.41 0.71
CA PHE A 62 10.74 22.64 -0.59
C PHE A 62 11.70 23.19 -1.66
N ALA A 63 13.01 23.23 -1.39
CA ALA A 63 13.99 23.80 -2.33
C ALA A 63 13.90 23.16 -3.72
N SER A 64 13.91 21.82 -3.78
CA SER A 64 13.82 21.07 -5.04
C SER A 64 12.51 21.33 -5.78
N ALA A 65 11.38 21.29 -5.08
CA ALA A 65 10.07 21.56 -5.65
C ALA A 65 9.98 22.99 -6.22
N ARG A 66 10.56 23.98 -5.53
CA ARG A 66 10.63 25.36 -6.01
C ARG A 66 11.52 25.50 -7.23
N THR A 67 12.67 24.84 -7.27
CA THR A 67 13.56 24.84 -8.46
C THR A 67 12.86 24.28 -9.68
N VAL A 68 12.13 23.17 -9.52
CA VAL A 68 11.34 22.57 -10.62
C VAL A 68 10.23 23.53 -11.07
N ALA A 69 9.50 24.12 -10.11
CA ALA A 69 8.44 25.10 -10.40
C ALA A 69 8.96 26.36 -11.10
N SER A 70 10.12 26.87 -10.69
CA SER A 70 10.74 28.03 -11.32
C SER A 70 11.30 27.74 -12.71
N ALA A 71 11.79 26.51 -12.95
CA ALA A 71 12.37 26.12 -14.23
C ALA A 71 11.32 25.75 -15.29
N MET A 72 10.24 25.08 -14.88
CA MET A 72 9.22 24.54 -15.80
C MET A 72 7.94 25.36 -15.84
N GLY A 73 7.74 26.27 -14.87
CA GLY A 73 6.48 26.97 -14.65
C GLY A 73 5.48 26.13 -13.85
N PHE A 74 4.67 26.81 -13.04
CA PHE A 74 3.77 26.19 -12.07
C PHE A 74 2.82 25.14 -12.69
N GLN A 75 2.17 25.46 -13.81
CA GLN A 75 1.21 24.57 -14.45
C GLN A 75 1.86 23.26 -14.92
N HIS A 76 3.04 23.34 -15.54
CA HIS A 76 3.77 22.15 -16.00
C HIS A 76 4.29 21.32 -14.84
N SER A 77 4.72 21.94 -13.74
CA SER A 77 5.12 21.22 -12.53
C SER A 77 3.95 20.47 -11.89
N VAL A 78 2.75 21.05 -11.86
CA VAL A 78 1.54 20.38 -11.36
C VAL A 78 1.18 19.18 -12.25
N ILE A 79 1.18 19.36 -13.58
CA ILE A 79 0.93 18.26 -14.52
C ILE A 79 1.97 17.14 -14.34
N GLY A 80 3.25 17.50 -14.20
CA GLY A 80 4.32 16.53 -13.94
C GLY A 80 4.10 15.75 -12.64
N ALA A 81 3.68 16.42 -11.56
CA ALA A 81 3.34 15.74 -10.30
C ALA A 81 2.18 14.77 -10.45
N ILE A 82 1.13 15.12 -11.22
CA ILE A 82 0.01 14.24 -11.53
C ILE A 82 0.48 13.02 -12.34
N GLN A 83 1.35 13.22 -13.32
CA GLN A 83 1.92 12.14 -14.13
C GLN A 83 2.74 11.17 -13.28
N VAL A 84 3.59 11.68 -12.39
CA VAL A 84 4.33 10.84 -11.42
C VAL A 84 3.37 10.05 -10.54
N GLY A 85 2.31 10.69 -10.05
CA GLY A 85 1.24 10.00 -9.30
C GLY A 85 0.60 8.87 -10.11
N ALA A 86 0.23 9.11 -11.36
CA ALA A 86 -0.35 8.09 -12.24
C ALA A 86 0.59 6.90 -12.44
N VAL A 87 1.89 7.15 -12.64
CA VAL A 87 2.92 6.10 -12.75
C VAL A 87 3.01 5.29 -11.46
N MET A 88 2.98 5.95 -10.29
CA MET A 88 2.97 5.25 -8.99
C MET A 88 1.74 4.33 -8.85
N HIS A 89 0.55 4.80 -9.22
CA HIS A 89 -0.66 3.98 -9.21
C HIS A 89 -0.57 2.76 -10.15
N VAL A 90 0.15 2.86 -11.27
CA VAL A 90 0.42 1.71 -12.14
C VAL A 90 1.28 0.66 -11.42
N PHE A 91 2.38 1.08 -10.78
CA PHE A 91 3.23 0.17 -10.02
C PHE A 91 2.50 -0.49 -8.85
N GLU A 92 1.68 0.26 -8.13
CA GLU A 92 0.84 -0.27 -7.06
C GLU A 92 -0.15 -1.30 -7.57
N SER A 93 -0.75 -1.05 -8.74
CA SER A 93 -1.69 -1.96 -9.38
C SER A 93 -1.04 -3.24 -9.87
N LEU A 94 0.19 -3.16 -10.39
CA LEU A 94 1.01 -4.33 -10.73
C LEU A 94 1.32 -5.18 -9.49
N TYR A 95 1.64 -4.53 -8.37
CA TYR A 95 1.86 -5.21 -7.10
C TYR A 95 0.58 -5.86 -6.56
N THR A 96 -0.57 -5.18 -6.63
CA THR A 96 -1.87 -5.76 -6.29
C THR A 96 -2.19 -6.95 -7.16
N TRP A 97 -1.98 -6.86 -8.48
CA TRP A 97 -2.20 -8.00 -9.39
C TRP A 97 -1.29 -9.17 -9.01
N TYR A 98 -0.01 -8.94 -8.75
CA TYR A 98 0.90 -9.98 -8.27
C TYR A 98 0.38 -10.68 -7.00
N LEU A 99 -0.11 -9.92 -6.01
CA LEU A 99 -0.73 -10.49 -4.80
C LEU A 99 -1.99 -11.28 -5.12
N CYS A 100 -2.88 -10.74 -5.97
CA CYS A 100 -4.10 -11.41 -6.38
C CYS A 100 -3.82 -12.74 -7.08
N ARG A 101 -2.82 -12.81 -7.98
CA ARG A 101 -2.47 -14.08 -8.65
C ARG A 101 -2.12 -15.19 -7.68
N ARG A 102 -1.51 -14.85 -6.54
CA ARG A 102 -1.10 -15.82 -5.53
C ARG A 102 -2.23 -16.19 -4.56
N TYR A 103 -3.00 -15.20 -4.11
CA TYR A 103 -3.90 -15.36 -2.96
C TYR A 103 -5.38 -15.13 -3.28
N VAL A 104 -5.75 -14.70 -4.48
CA VAL A 104 -7.15 -14.45 -4.89
C VAL A 104 -7.46 -15.30 -6.12
N LYS A 105 -8.32 -16.31 -6.00
CA LYS A 105 -8.63 -17.21 -7.12
C LYS A 105 -9.70 -16.66 -8.08
N SER A 106 -10.54 -15.75 -7.62
CA SER A 106 -11.61 -15.17 -8.45
C SER A 106 -11.07 -14.06 -9.35
N LYS A 107 -11.33 -14.17 -10.66
CA LYS A 107 -11.01 -13.12 -11.65
C LYS A 107 -11.76 -11.82 -11.35
N PHE A 108 -13.03 -11.92 -10.95
CA PHE A 108 -13.85 -10.76 -10.58
C PHE A 108 -13.24 -9.99 -9.39
N LEU A 109 -12.84 -10.70 -8.34
CA LEU A 109 -12.20 -10.08 -7.18
C LEU A 109 -10.85 -9.47 -7.53
N THR A 110 -10.08 -10.11 -8.42
CA THR A 110 -8.80 -9.57 -8.90
C THR A 110 -9.01 -8.22 -9.60
N VAL A 111 -9.98 -8.14 -10.51
CA VAL A 111 -10.33 -6.87 -11.18
C VAL A 111 -10.78 -5.83 -10.18
N ALA A 112 -11.62 -6.20 -9.20
CA ALA A 112 -12.08 -5.26 -8.17
C ALA A 112 -10.93 -4.70 -7.32
N TYR A 113 -9.97 -5.54 -6.90
CA TYR A 113 -8.81 -5.09 -6.14
C TYR A 113 -7.86 -4.22 -6.96
N VAL A 114 -7.59 -4.58 -8.22
CA VAL A 114 -6.75 -3.80 -9.12
C VAL A 114 -7.40 -2.44 -9.40
N ALA A 115 -8.68 -2.41 -9.77
CA ALA A 115 -9.42 -1.17 -10.01
C ALA A 115 -9.45 -0.27 -8.77
N ALA A 116 -9.70 -0.84 -7.58
CA ALA A 116 -9.64 -0.08 -6.33
C ALA A 116 -8.22 0.47 -6.06
N THR A 117 -7.16 -0.25 -6.43
CA THR A 117 -5.78 0.24 -6.29
C THR A 117 -5.47 1.35 -7.29
N ILE A 118 -5.96 1.28 -8.53
CA ILE A 118 -5.80 2.37 -9.50
C ILE A 118 -6.45 3.67 -8.98
N LEU A 119 -7.62 3.57 -8.34
CA LEU A 119 -8.37 4.73 -7.85
C LEU A 119 -7.85 5.29 -6.51
N ILE A 120 -7.41 4.42 -5.60
CA ILE A 120 -7.12 4.79 -4.19
C ILE A 120 -5.66 4.55 -3.82
N GLY A 121 -5.02 3.55 -4.42
CA GLY A 121 -3.60 3.28 -4.24
C GLY A 121 -3.25 2.54 -2.96
N VAL A 122 -2.23 3.03 -2.24
CA VAL A 122 -1.57 2.38 -1.09
C VAL A 122 -2.50 1.73 -0.06
N PRO A 123 -3.61 2.35 0.38
CA PRO A 123 -4.49 1.75 1.39
C PRO A 123 -5.08 0.40 0.98
N ILE A 124 -5.34 0.20 -0.31
CA ILE A 124 -5.98 -1.03 -0.83
C ILE A 124 -5.00 -2.21 -0.79
N TRP A 125 -3.83 -2.07 -1.41
CA TRP A 125 -2.89 -3.18 -1.50
C TRP A 125 -2.26 -3.50 -0.14
N SER A 126 -2.03 -2.50 0.70
CA SER A 126 -1.44 -2.70 2.03
C SER A 126 -2.40 -3.44 2.96
N ASP A 127 -3.71 -3.23 2.84
CA ASP A 127 -4.71 -4.03 3.52
C ASP A 127 -4.79 -5.46 3.00
N LEU A 128 -4.76 -5.63 1.68
CA LEU A 128 -4.72 -6.95 1.06
C LEU A 128 -3.51 -7.75 1.55
N ARG A 129 -2.31 -7.16 1.52
CA ARG A 129 -1.07 -7.78 2.01
C ARG A 129 -1.17 -8.19 3.47
N LYS A 130 -1.73 -7.32 4.33
CA LYS A 130 -1.91 -7.62 5.75
C LYS A 130 -2.82 -8.83 5.97
N ARG A 131 -3.97 -8.89 5.26
CA ARG A 131 -4.90 -10.02 5.35
C ARG A 131 -4.29 -11.33 4.86
N VAL A 132 -3.49 -11.28 3.80
CA VAL A 132 -2.72 -12.44 3.34
C VAL A 132 -1.82 -12.94 4.47
N GLN A 133 -1.06 -12.06 5.12
CA GLN A 133 -0.18 -12.43 6.21
C GLN A 133 -0.93 -13.00 7.42
N GLU A 134 -2.06 -12.41 7.80
CA GLU A 134 -2.91 -12.91 8.88
C GLU A 134 -3.44 -14.32 8.60
N MET A 135 -3.86 -14.59 7.35
CA MET A 135 -4.34 -15.91 6.95
C MET A 135 -3.21 -16.95 6.92
N ARG A 136 -2.00 -16.56 6.50
CA ARG A 136 -0.81 -17.43 6.53
C ARG A 136 -0.49 -17.85 7.97
N ILE A 137 -0.42 -16.90 8.90
CA ILE A 137 -0.19 -17.19 10.32
C ILE A 137 -1.30 -18.08 10.90
N LYS A 138 -2.57 -17.78 10.61
CA LYS A 138 -3.70 -18.62 11.06
C LYS A 138 -3.65 -20.04 10.51
N SER A 139 -3.13 -20.24 9.29
CA SER A 139 -3.01 -21.58 8.70
C SER A 139 -1.96 -22.42 9.42
N VAL A 140 -0.82 -21.84 9.81
CA VAL A 140 0.21 -22.50 10.63
C VAL A 140 -0.36 -22.92 11.96
N MET A 141 -1.04 -22.00 12.66
CA MET A 141 -1.59 -22.25 14.00
C MET A 141 -2.68 -23.34 14.03
N LYS A 142 -3.30 -23.66 12.89
CA LYS A 142 -4.30 -24.73 12.78
C LYS A 142 -3.70 -26.08 12.39
N ALA A 143 -2.48 -26.08 11.88
CA ALA A 143 -1.76 -27.30 11.48
C ALA A 143 -0.96 -27.91 12.65
N GLU A 144 -0.75 -27.13 13.72
CA GLU A 144 -0.34 -27.61 15.06
C GLU A 144 -1.56 -28.08 15.85
#